data_AF-A0A8J2HK09-F1
#
_entry.id   AF-A0A8J2HK09-F1
#
_cell.length_a   1.000
_cell.length_b   1.000
_cell.length_c   1.000
_cell.angle_alpha   90.00
_cell.angle_beta   90.00
_cell.angle_gamma   90.00
#
_symmetry.space_group_name_H-M   'P 1'
#
loop_
_entity.id
_entity.type
_entity.pdbx_description
1 polymer ?
#
loop_
_entity_poly.entity_id
_entity_poly.type
_entity_poly.pdbx_seq_one_letter_code
_entity_poly.pdbx_strand_id
1 'polypeptide(L)'
;MHLLFICGVLLLNAHRACVQEATEHIENEPINNSNNETPVFEKQQHLKKLFQSFRREHFHAVQNIKNLQSYERKYEMIVKIINQMVKIITEKQKIFQDFEDFLDHDNLFSDVKQTDSLFALSENTALFSDIVLQIPDITRRILKKQKTSFDSLKWSMIFINKNRYLLDQPTIEILDLALQELNIISREPNYSNPYVQNKKGRSSVKGKTAEKQRKTIIKHKPGPQIARVEL
;
A
#
# COMPACT_ATOMS: atom_id res chain seq x y z
N MET A 1 -16.65 -15.11 -8.90
CA MET A 1 -15.40 -15.20 -8.10
C MET A 1 -14.15 -15.41 -8.96
N HIS A 2 -14.24 -16.04 -10.14
CA HIS A 2 -13.09 -16.21 -11.05
C HIS A 2 -12.75 -14.96 -11.90
N LEU A 3 -13.73 -14.13 -12.27
CA LEU A 3 -13.53 -13.02 -13.22
C LEU A 3 -12.61 -11.88 -12.71
N LEU A 4 -12.50 -11.66 -11.40
CA LEU A 4 -11.64 -10.61 -10.81
C LEU A 4 -10.25 -11.12 -10.39
N PHE A 5 -10.11 -12.43 -10.16
CA PHE A 5 -8.80 -13.08 -9.97
C PHE A 5 -8.01 -13.09 -11.27
N ILE A 6 -8.72 -13.16 -12.39
CA ILE A 6 -8.18 -13.06 -13.73
C ILE A 6 -7.54 -11.67 -13.96
N CYS A 7 -8.09 -10.56 -13.43
CA CYS A 7 -7.43 -9.25 -13.60
C CYS A 7 -6.09 -9.14 -12.85
N GLY A 8 -5.98 -9.59 -11.59
CA GLY A 8 -4.73 -9.48 -10.84
C GLY A 8 -3.58 -10.33 -11.40
N VAL A 9 -3.90 -11.49 -11.99
CA VAL A 9 -2.91 -12.39 -12.61
C VAL A 9 -2.63 -12.00 -14.06
N LEU A 10 -3.62 -11.49 -14.81
CA LEU A 10 -3.41 -10.99 -16.18
C LEU A 10 -2.58 -9.71 -16.19
N LEU A 11 -2.75 -8.80 -15.24
CA LEU A 11 -1.92 -7.60 -15.12
C LEU A 11 -0.44 -7.96 -14.90
N LEU A 12 -0.16 -9.02 -14.13
CA LEU A 12 1.19 -9.50 -13.84
C LEU A 12 1.86 -10.23 -15.01
N ASN A 13 1.11 -11.03 -15.77
CA ASN A 13 1.64 -11.71 -16.96
C ASN A 13 1.80 -10.75 -18.14
N ALA A 14 0.89 -9.78 -18.30
CA ALA A 14 1.04 -8.69 -19.26
C ALA A 14 2.20 -7.77 -18.90
N HIS A 15 2.44 -7.50 -17.60
CA HIS A 15 3.60 -6.75 -17.12
C HIS A 15 4.92 -7.42 -17.50
N ARG A 16 5.09 -8.74 -17.33
CA ARG A 16 6.32 -9.43 -17.74
C ARG A 16 6.54 -9.40 -19.25
N ALA A 17 5.51 -9.71 -20.03
CA ALA A 17 5.62 -9.72 -21.49
C ALA A 17 5.88 -8.31 -22.06
N CYS A 18 5.19 -7.28 -21.55
CA CYS A 18 5.31 -5.91 -22.05
C CYS A 18 6.63 -5.25 -21.63
N VAL A 19 7.13 -5.51 -20.41
CA VAL A 19 8.45 -5.03 -19.99
C VAL A 19 9.56 -5.74 -20.79
N GLN A 20 9.45 -7.06 -21.03
CA GLN A 20 10.40 -7.78 -21.89
C GLN A 20 10.39 -7.27 -23.33
N GLU A 21 9.21 -7.08 -23.92
CA GLU A 21 9.06 -6.54 -25.27
C GLU A 21 9.62 -5.11 -25.37
N ALA A 22 9.37 -4.26 -24.38
CA ALA A 22 9.96 -2.92 -24.31
C ALA A 22 11.49 -2.92 -24.16
N THR A 23 12.05 -3.92 -23.45
CA THR A 23 13.51 -4.06 -23.35
C THR A 23 14.14 -4.65 -24.61
N GLU A 24 13.48 -5.61 -25.26
CA GLU A 24 13.96 -6.28 -26.48
C GLU A 24 13.86 -5.37 -27.72
N HIS A 25 12.80 -4.56 -27.84
CA HIS A 25 12.61 -3.68 -28.98
C HIS A 25 13.66 -2.55 -29.05
N ILE A 26 14.29 -2.22 -27.91
CA ILE A 26 15.31 -1.18 -27.79
C ILE A 26 16.72 -1.77 -27.97
N GLU A 27 16.97 -3.01 -27.54
CA GLU A 27 18.26 -3.69 -27.79
C GLU A 27 18.50 -4.01 -29.28
N ASN A 28 17.45 -4.05 -30.10
CA ASN A 28 17.52 -4.38 -31.52
C ASN A 28 17.56 -3.18 -32.47
N GLU A 29 17.53 -1.92 -31.98
CA GLU A 29 17.72 -0.75 -32.84
C GLU A 29 19.22 -0.54 -33.15
N PRO A 30 19.58 -0.24 -34.41
CA PRO A 30 20.98 -0.13 -34.81
C PRO A 30 21.68 1.00 -34.05
N ILE A 31 22.72 0.63 -33.30
CA ILE A 31 23.57 1.55 -32.54
C ILE A 31 24.32 2.45 -33.53
N ASN A 32 23.82 3.66 -33.75
CA ASN A 32 24.61 4.71 -34.38
C ASN A 32 25.53 5.30 -33.31
N ASN A 33 26.85 5.23 -33.55
CA ASN A 33 27.94 5.63 -32.64
C ASN A 33 28.00 7.17 -32.39
N SER A 34 26.94 7.74 -31.85
CA SER A 34 26.90 9.11 -31.34
C SER A 34 25.99 9.15 -30.10
N ASN A 35 26.60 9.11 -28.92
CA ASN A 35 26.03 9.35 -27.60
C ASN A 35 25.12 8.24 -27.02
N ASN A 36 25.71 7.38 -26.18
CA ASN A 36 25.03 6.37 -25.36
C ASN A 36 23.97 6.93 -24.38
N GLU A 37 23.90 8.25 -24.21
CA GLU A 37 22.88 8.94 -23.41
C GLU A 37 21.48 8.90 -24.05
N THR A 38 21.41 8.84 -25.39
CA THR A 38 20.15 8.91 -26.14
C THR A 38 19.28 7.65 -25.95
N PRO A 39 19.82 6.42 -26.08
CA PRO A 39 19.02 5.19 -25.92
C PRO A 39 18.56 4.96 -24.47
N VAL A 40 19.40 5.29 -23.49
CA VAL A 40 19.07 5.17 -22.06
C VAL A 40 17.91 6.10 -21.71
N PHE A 41 17.96 7.34 -22.18
CA PHE A 41 16.88 8.31 -22.00
C PHE A 41 15.57 7.83 -22.65
N GLU A 42 15.62 7.34 -23.89
CA GLU A 42 14.43 6.84 -24.59
C GLU A 42 13.77 5.66 -23.87
N LYS A 43 14.57 4.69 -23.42
CA LYS A 43 14.10 3.56 -22.61
C LYS A 43 13.41 4.03 -21.34
N GLN A 44 14.00 4.98 -20.63
CA GLN A 44 13.39 5.56 -19.44
C GLN A 44 12.04 6.24 -19.76
N GLN A 45 11.95 7.01 -20.84
CA GLN A 45 10.71 7.66 -21.25
C GLN A 45 9.62 6.64 -21.61
N HIS A 46 9.99 5.55 -22.29
CA HIS A 46 9.06 4.47 -22.59
C HIS A 46 8.52 3.83 -21.31
N LEU A 47 9.41 3.50 -20.36
CA LEU A 47 9.01 2.93 -19.07
C LEU A 47 8.13 3.88 -18.26
N LYS A 48 8.39 5.19 -18.27
CA LYS A 48 7.50 6.18 -17.63
C LYS A 48 6.09 6.17 -18.22
N LYS A 49 5.97 6.13 -19.55
CA LYS A 49 4.66 6.05 -20.23
C LYS A 49 3.93 4.76 -19.89
N LEU A 50 4.65 3.64 -19.87
CA LEU A 50 4.09 2.34 -19.49
C LEU A 50 3.62 2.36 -18.04
N PHE A 51 4.46 2.85 -17.12
CA PHE A 51 4.12 3.01 -15.71
C PHE A 51 2.83 3.83 -15.53
N GLN A 52 2.68 4.95 -16.25
CA GLN A 52 1.46 5.75 -16.21
C GLN A 52 0.22 5.00 -16.69
N SER A 53 0.33 4.05 -17.63
CA SER A 53 -0.81 3.20 -18.02
C SER A 53 -1.23 2.30 -16.88
N PHE A 54 -0.27 1.64 -16.21
CA PHE A 54 -0.54 0.84 -15.02
C PHE A 54 -1.15 1.67 -13.90
N ARG A 55 -0.68 2.90 -13.66
CA ARG A 55 -1.29 3.80 -12.65
C ARG A 55 -2.78 4.03 -12.88
N ARG A 56 -3.23 4.14 -14.14
CA ARG A 56 -4.66 4.28 -14.46
C ARG A 56 -5.42 3.00 -14.12
N GLU A 57 -4.90 1.84 -14.50
CA GLU A 57 -5.54 0.54 -14.24
C GLU A 57 -5.62 0.24 -12.74
N HIS A 58 -4.54 0.57 -12.01
CA HIS A 58 -4.46 0.49 -10.55
C HIS A 58 -5.51 1.33 -9.86
N PHE A 59 -5.65 2.58 -10.30
CA PHE A 59 -6.68 3.47 -9.77
C PHE A 59 -8.07 2.85 -9.93
N HIS A 60 -8.40 2.34 -11.11
CA HIS A 60 -9.69 1.68 -11.36
C HIS A 60 -9.88 0.43 -10.51
N ALA A 61 -8.85 -0.42 -10.37
CA ALA A 61 -8.89 -1.60 -9.52
C ALA A 61 -9.17 -1.24 -8.04
N VAL A 62 -8.49 -0.21 -7.52
CA VAL A 62 -8.70 0.26 -6.14
C VAL A 62 -10.09 0.85 -5.96
N GLN A 63 -10.60 1.65 -6.91
CA GLN A 63 -11.98 2.15 -6.86
C GLN A 63 -12.99 1.00 -6.84
N ASN A 64 -12.81 -0.01 -7.70
CA ASN A 64 -13.70 -1.17 -7.76
C ASN A 64 -13.75 -1.90 -6.42
N ILE A 65 -12.60 -2.15 -5.80
CA ILE A 65 -12.52 -2.77 -4.47
C ILE A 65 -13.19 -1.88 -3.42
N LYS A 66 -12.87 -0.58 -3.40
CA LYS A 66 -13.44 0.39 -2.46
C LYS A 66 -14.97 0.42 -2.50
N ASN A 67 -15.54 0.30 -3.71
CA ASN A 67 -16.98 0.38 -3.95
C ASN A 67 -17.74 -0.95 -3.73
N LEU A 68 -17.07 -2.05 -3.40
CA LEU A 68 -17.75 -3.29 -3.01
C LEU A 68 -18.66 -3.05 -1.79
N GLN A 69 -19.78 -3.76 -1.71
CA GLN A 69 -20.68 -3.62 -0.55
C GLN A 69 -20.21 -4.45 0.65
N SER A 70 -19.64 -5.63 0.40
CA SER A 70 -19.18 -6.54 1.46
C SER A 70 -17.79 -6.15 1.97
N TYR A 71 -17.70 -5.79 3.26
CA TYR A 71 -16.43 -5.56 3.94
C TYR A 71 -15.53 -6.80 3.90
N GLU A 72 -16.11 -7.98 4.12
CA GLU A 72 -15.37 -9.25 4.11
C GLU A 72 -14.69 -9.50 2.76
N ARG A 73 -15.43 -9.32 1.66
CA ARG A 73 -14.85 -9.46 0.31
C ARG A 73 -13.73 -8.45 0.04
N LYS A 74 -13.90 -7.18 0.44
CA LYS A 74 -12.81 -6.18 0.34
C LYS A 74 -11.58 -6.65 1.09
N TYR A 75 -11.77 -7.09 2.34
CA TYR A 75 -10.68 -7.54 3.19
C TYR A 75 -9.93 -8.71 2.58
N GLU A 76 -10.64 -9.74 2.12
CA GLU A 76 -10.01 -10.90 1.46
C GLU A 76 -9.24 -10.53 0.18
N MET A 77 -9.83 -9.67 -0.65
CA MET A 77 -9.18 -9.20 -1.88
C MET A 77 -7.91 -8.42 -1.57
N ILE A 78 -7.97 -7.46 -0.64
CA ILE A 78 -6.81 -6.64 -0.26
C ILE A 78 -5.73 -7.50 0.37
N VAL A 79 -6.08 -8.48 1.22
CA VAL A 79 -5.09 -9.44 1.77
C VAL A 79 -4.37 -10.18 0.65
N LYS A 80 -5.09 -10.70 -0.34
CA LYS A 80 -4.49 -11.43 -1.46
C LYS A 80 -3.57 -10.54 -2.30
N ILE A 81 -3.99 -9.31 -2.60
CA ILE A 81 -3.19 -8.32 -3.33
C ILE A 81 -1.91 -7.99 -2.55
N ILE A 82 -2.03 -7.65 -1.26
CA ILE A 82 -0.88 -7.32 -0.41
C ILE A 82 0.08 -8.50 -0.30
N ASN A 83 -0.41 -9.73 -0.11
CA ASN A 83 0.45 -10.90 -0.05
C ASN A 83 1.24 -11.11 -1.35
N GLN A 84 0.60 -10.86 -2.51
CA GLN A 84 1.27 -10.95 -3.80
C GLN A 84 2.32 -9.85 -3.98
N MET A 85 2.01 -8.61 -3.59
CA MET A 85 2.97 -7.50 -3.60
C MET A 85 4.19 -7.83 -2.74
N VAL A 86 3.98 -8.31 -1.51
CA VAL A 86 5.05 -8.68 -0.59
C VAL A 86 5.96 -9.74 -1.21
N LYS A 87 5.38 -10.73 -1.90
CA LYS A 87 6.15 -11.76 -2.62
C LYS A 87 7.04 -11.14 -3.70
N ILE A 88 6.47 -10.30 -4.57
CA ILE A 88 7.20 -9.64 -5.66
C ILE A 88 8.30 -8.72 -5.10
N ILE A 89 7.95 -7.87 -4.14
CA ILE A 89 8.88 -6.95 -3.48
C ILE A 89 10.05 -7.71 -2.86
N THR A 90 9.76 -8.77 -2.11
CA THR A 90 10.82 -9.57 -1.46
C THR A 90 11.72 -10.27 -2.46
N GLU A 91 11.19 -10.68 -3.62
CA GLU A 91 11.98 -11.25 -4.71
C GLU A 91 12.88 -10.20 -5.35
N LYS A 92 12.33 -9.04 -5.71
CA LYS A 92 13.04 -7.97 -6.41
C LYS A 92 14.02 -7.21 -5.51
N GLN A 93 13.74 -7.09 -4.22
CA GLN A 93 14.64 -6.51 -3.22
C GLN A 93 16.02 -7.18 -3.22
N LYS A 94 16.09 -8.49 -3.51
CA LYS A 94 17.36 -9.23 -3.57
C LYS A 94 18.34 -8.68 -4.61
N ILE A 95 17.82 -8.04 -5.67
CA ILE A 95 18.65 -7.44 -6.71
C ILE A 95 19.37 -6.19 -6.20
N PHE A 96 18.79 -5.51 -5.21
CA PHE A 96 19.29 -4.25 -4.67
C PHE A 96 19.95 -4.39 -3.29
N GLN A 97 20.27 -5.62 -2.84
CA GLN A 97 20.85 -5.85 -1.51
C GLN A 97 22.24 -5.23 -1.34
N ASP A 98 23.03 -5.22 -2.41
CA ASP A 98 24.41 -4.73 -2.41
C ASP A 98 24.53 -3.26 -2.84
N PHE A 99 23.41 -2.62 -3.16
CA PHE A 99 23.38 -1.23 -3.61
C PHE A 99 23.27 -0.31 -2.41
N GLU A 100 23.94 0.84 -2.49
CA GLU A 100 23.65 1.94 -1.57
C GLU A 100 22.20 2.39 -1.75
N ASP A 101 21.69 3.17 -0.78
CA ASP A 101 20.31 3.66 -0.74
C ASP A 101 19.88 4.44 -2.01
N PHE A 102 20.83 4.86 -2.84
CA PHE A 102 20.64 5.60 -4.07
C PHE A 102 21.27 4.86 -5.25
N LEU A 103 20.49 4.69 -6.32
CA LEU A 103 20.95 4.02 -7.54
C LEU A 103 21.60 5.02 -8.50
N ASP A 104 22.71 4.62 -9.09
CA ASP A 104 23.32 5.33 -10.21
C ASP A 104 22.42 5.22 -11.45
N HIS A 105 21.98 6.37 -11.95
CA HIS A 105 20.98 6.49 -13.02
C HIS A 105 21.44 5.82 -14.31
N ASP A 106 22.71 5.99 -14.69
CA ASP A 106 23.20 5.57 -16.01
C ASP A 106 23.39 4.05 -16.08
N ASN A 107 23.82 3.44 -14.97
CA ASN A 107 23.97 2.00 -14.84
C ASN A 107 22.61 1.28 -14.67
N LEU A 108 21.66 1.91 -13.99
CA LEU A 108 20.34 1.35 -13.68
C LEU A 108 19.53 0.96 -14.93
N PHE A 109 19.46 1.86 -15.91
CA PHE A 109 18.65 1.65 -17.13
C PHE A 109 19.38 0.81 -18.19
N SER A 110 20.68 0.60 -18.02
CA SER A 110 21.50 -0.25 -18.87
C SER A 110 21.33 -1.74 -18.54
N ASP A 111 21.15 -2.09 -17.26
CA ASP A 111 20.89 -3.48 -16.82
C ASP A 111 19.39 -3.80 -16.86
N VAL A 112 18.99 -4.72 -17.74
CA VAL A 112 17.60 -5.19 -17.89
C VAL A 112 17.03 -5.72 -16.58
N LYS A 113 17.83 -6.46 -15.80
CA LYS A 113 17.39 -7.07 -14.54
C LYS A 113 17.15 -6.00 -13.47
N GLN A 114 18.01 -4.98 -13.39
CA GLN A 114 17.81 -3.86 -12.47
C GLN A 114 16.61 -3.01 -12.91
N THR A 115 16.50 -2.71 -14.21
CA THR A 115 15.39 -1.96 -14.79
C THR A 115 14.04 -2.63 -14.50
N ASP A 116 13.89 -3.92 -14.80
CA ASP A 116 12.67 -4.70 -14.54
C ASP A 116 12.35 -4.75 -13.03
N SER A 117 13.38 -4.91 -12.19
CA SER A 117 13.22 -4.94 -10.75
C SER A 117 12.77 -3.59 -10.19
N LEU A 118 13.33 -2.48 -10.66
CA LEU A 118 12.93 -1.14 -10.25
C LEU A 118 11.51 -0.82 -10.71
N PHE A 119 11.14 -1.20 -11.93
CA PHE A 119 9.80 -1.01 -12.46
C PHE A 119 8.78 -1.75 -11.60
N ALA A 120 9.00 -3.04 -11.34
CA ALA A 120 8.13 -3.86 -10.48
C ALA A 120 8.03 -3.31 -9.05
N LEU A 121 9.14 -2.85 -8.46
CA LEU A 121 9.12 -2.22 -7.13
C LEU A 121 8.33 -0.91 -7.14
N SER A 122 8.51 -0.07 -8.16
CA SER A 122 7.80 1.21 -8.31
C SER A 122 6.29 0.98 -8.44
N GLU A 123 5.90 0.01 -9.28
CA GLU A 123 4.51 -0.34 -9.59
C GLU A 123 3.77 -0.88 -8.36
N ASN A 124 4.36 -1.85 -7.66
CA ASN A 124 3.78 -2.42 -6.44
C ASN A 124 3.72 -1.40 -5.29
N THR A 125 4.76 -0.57 -5.15
CA THR A 125 4.82 0.46 -4.10
C THR A 125 3.78 1.56 -4.34
N ALA A 126 3.59 1.99 -5.58
CA ALA A 126 2.59 2.98 -5.94
C ALA A 126 1.16 2.44 -5.71
N LEU A 127 0.88 1.20 -6.13
CA LEU A 127 -0.42 0.56 -5.88
C LEU A 127 -0.70 0.37 -4.39
N PHE A 128 0.32 -0.04 -3.63
CA PHE A 128 0.18 -0.16 -2.17
C PHE A 128 -0.14 1.19 -1.52
N SER A 129 0.49 2.27 -1.99
CA SER A 129 0.24 3.63 -1.51
C SER A 129 -1.23 4.05 -1.75
N ASP A 130 -1.80 3.71 -2.91
CA ASP A 130 -3.24 3.93 -3.16
C ASP A 130 -4.12 3.17 -2.17
N ILE A 131 -3.82 1.89 -1.92
CA ILE A 131 -4.59 1.04 -0.99
C ILE A 131 -4.53 1.58 0.44
N VAL A 132 -3.36 2.02 0.88
CA VAL A 132 -3.14 2.64 2.19
C VAL A 132 -4.02 3.87 2.35
N LEU A 133 -4.01 4.78 1.37
CA LEU A 133 -4.73 6.03 1.48
C LEU A 133 -6.23 5.88 1.30
N GLN A 134 -6.67 5.05 0.35
CA GLN A 134 -8.08 4.95 -0.01
C GLN A 134 -8.89 3.99 0.86
N ILE A 135 -8.23 2.98 1.45
CA ILE A 135 -8.88 1.95 2.27
C ILE A 135 -8.11 1.75 3.60
N PRO A 136 -7.86 2.82 4.37
CA PRO A 136 -6.92 2.80 5.50
C PRO A 136 -7.39 1.92 6.67
N ASP A 137 -8.70 1.73 6.84
CA ASP A 137 -9.28 0.90 7.90
C ASP A 137 -8.93 -0.59 7.73
N ILE A 138 -9.10 -1.12 6.51
CA ILE A 138 -8.73 -2.49 6.16
C ILE A 138 -7.22 -2.64 6.18
N THR A 139 -6.49 -1.73 5.52
CA THR A 139 -5.03 -1.81 5.41
C THR A 139 -4.38 -1.83 6.79
N ARG A 140 -4.77 -0.94 7.70
CA ARG A 140 -4.26 -0.92 9.09
C ARG A 140 -4.53 -2.24 9.83
N ARG A 141 -5.69 -2.87 9.60
CA ARG A 141 -6.03 -4.16 10.22
C ARG A 141 -5.16 -5.30 9.69
N ILE A 142 -4.84 -5.29 8.40
CA ILE A 142 -3.96 -6.29 7.77
C ILE A 142 -2.54 -6.15 8.30
N LEU A 143 -1.98 -4.94 8.28
CA LEU A 143 -0.60 -4.68 8.72
C LEU A 143 -0.38 -5.02 10.20
N LYS A 144 -1.39 -4.79 11.06
CA LYS A 144 -1.33 -5.21 12.48
C LYS A 144 -1.22 -6.73 12.66
N LYS A 145 -1.82 -7.51 11.76
CA LYS A 145 -1.80 -8.98 11.82
C LYS A 145 -0.56 -9.58 11.17
N GLN A 146 0.02 -8.91 10.18
CA GLN A 146 1.13 -9.43 9.38
C GLN A 146 2.35 -8.50 9.47
N LYS A 147 3.04 -8.51 10.61
CA LYS A 147 4.18 -7.60 10.85
C LYS A 147 5.34 -7.82 9.87
N THR A 148 5.71 -9.07 9.60
CA THR A 148 6.80 -9.40 8.68
C THR A 148 6.51 -8.93 7.25
N SER A 149 5.25 -9.06 6.80
CA SER A 149 4.80 -8.53 5.50
C SER A 149 4.96 -7.00 5.43
N PHE A 150 4.81 -6.29 6.56
CA PHE A 150 4.95 -4.85 6.60
C PHE A 150 6.41 -4.40 6.43
N ASP A 151 7.39 -5.18 6.87
CA ASP A 151 8.80 -4.81 6.76
C ASP A 151 9.25 -4.72 5.29
N SER A 152 8.88 -5.68 4.44
CA SER A 152 9.17 -5.63 2.99
C SER A 152 8.50 -4.43 2.32
N LEU A 153 7.22 -4.16 2.64
CA LEU A 153 6.48 -3.01 2.10
C LEU A 153 7.08 -1.68 2.54
N LYS A 154 7.46 -1.57 3.82
CA LYS A 154 8.12 -0.39 4.37
C LYS A 154 9.45 -0.15 3.68
N TRP A 155 10.25 -1.20 3.49
CA TRP A 155 11.51 -1.12 2.77
C TRP A 155 11.30 -0.61 1.34
N SER A 156 10.34 -1.17 0.59
CA SER A 156 10.11 -0.74 -0.80
C SER A 156 9.63 0.70 -0.88
N MET A 157 8.76 1.14 0.04
CA MET A 157 8.32 2.53 0.11
C MET A 157 9.49 3.49 0.34
N ILE A 158 10.40 3.19 1.27
CA ILE A 158 11.58 4.01 1.53
C ILE A 158 12.52 4.02 0.33
N PHE A 159 12.79 2.84 -0.25
CA PHE A 159 13.69 2.68 -1.39
C PHE A 159 13.21 3.46 -2.61
N ILE A 160 11.93 3.31 -3.00
CA ILE A 160 11.33 4.04 -4.11
C ILE A 160 11.23 5.53 -3.81
N ASN A 161 11.03 5.91 -2.55
CA ASN A 161 11.02 7.32 -2.17
C ASN A 161 12.37 8.01 -2.41
N LYS A 162 13.48 7.27 -2.32
CA LYS A 162 14.82 7.76 -2.66
C LYS A 162 15.11 7.68 -4.16
N ASN A 163 14.56 6.68 -4.85
CA ASN A 163 14.81 6.37 -6.25
C ASN A 163 13.58 6.65 -7.14
N ARG A 164 13.15 7.91 -7.20
CA ARG A 164 11.87 8.33 -7.83
C ARG A 164 11.90 8.37 -9.37
N TYR A 165 12.86 7.73 -10.02
CA TYR A 165 13.16 7.90 -11.45
C TYR A 165 12.00 7.59 -12.40
N LEU A 166 11.08 6.70 -12.02
CA LEU A 166 9.92 6.30 -12.83
C LEU A 166 8.62 7.00 -12.43
N LEU A 167 8.60 7.72 -11.29
CA LEU A 167 7.39 8.26 -10.70
C LEU A 167 7.09 9.64 -11.28
N ASP A 168 5.83 9.87 -11.63
CA ASP A 168 5.33 11.21 -11.93
C ASP A 168 4.94 11.96 -10.65
N GLN A 169 4.78 13.28 -10.77
CA GLN A 169 4.52 14.15 -9.62
C GLN A 169 3.29 13.72 -8.81
N PRO A 170 2.14 13.35 -9.41
CA PRO A 170 0.99 12.86 -8.64
C PRO A 170 1.28 11.56 -7.88
N THR A 171 2.07 10.64 -8.46
CA THR A 171 2.43 9.40 -7.76
C THR A 171 3.39 9.67 -6.60
N ILE A 172 4.30 10.62 -6.74
CA ILE A 172 5.18 11.07 -5.66
C ILE A 172 4.36 11.61 -4.48
N GLU A 173 3.37 12.47 -4.75
CA GLU A 173 2.49 13.01 -3.70
C GLU A 173 1.70 11.93 -2.97
N ILE A 174 1.17 10.95 -3.73
CA ILE A 174 0.48 9.78 -3.16
C ILE A 174 1.43 8.96 -2.26
N LEU A 175 2.67 8.72 -2.70
CA LEU A 175 3.67 8.01 -1.92
C LEU A 175 4.00 8.75 -0.61
N ASP A 176 4.24 10.06 -0.69
CA ASP A 176 4.56 10.90 0.47
C ASP A 176 3.41 10.92 1.50
N LEU A 177 2.16 11.04 1.04
CA LEU A 177 0.98 10.92 1.91
C LEU A 177 0.87 9.53 2.55
N ALA A 178 1.12 8.47 1.78
CA ALA A 178 1.05 7.09 2.30
C ALA A 178 2.13 6.82 3.35
N LEU A 179 3.35 7.34 3.15
CA LEU A 179 4.44 7.28 4.13
C LEU A 179 4.04 7.96 5.45
N GLN A 180 3.37 9.11 5.39
CA GLN A 180 2.81 9.77 6.57
C GLN A 180 1.68 8.95 7.20
N GLU A 181 0.71 8.43 6.41
CA GLU A 181 -0.40 7.60 6.91
C GLU A 181 0.09 6.37 7.67
N LEU A 182 1.24 5.81 7.29
CA LEU A 182 1.83 4.65 7.93
C LEU A 182 2.78 4.99 9.08
N ASN A 183 3.07 6.28 9.33
CA ASN A 183 4.10 6.74 10.27
C ASN A 183 5.49 6.18 9.94
N ILE A 184 5.79 6.05 8.64
CA ILE A 184 7.14 5.69 8.18
C ILE A 184 8.03 6.93 8.22
N ILE A 185 7.47 8.08 7.84
CA ILE A 185 8.09 9.40 8.01
C ILE A 185 7.30 10.22 9.04
N SER A 186 7.91 11.31 9.50
CA SER A 186 7.25 12.27 10.38
C SER A 186 6.00 12.85 9.72
N ARG A 187 4.88 12.80 10.45
CA ARG A 187 3.63 13.42 10.00
C ARG A 187 3.71 14.93 10.17
N GLU A 188 3.18 15.66 9.20
CA GLU A 188 2.94 17.08 9.38
C GLU A 188 1.91 17.32 10.50
N PRO A 189 2.01 18.39 11.29
CA PRO A 189 1.11 18.64 12.43
C PRO A 189 -0.38 18.69 12.06
N ASN A 190 -0.67 19.11 10.83
CA ASN A 190 -2.00 19.23 10.24
C ASN A 190 -2.32 18.10 9.24
N TYR A 191 -1.49 17.05 9.16
CA TYR A 191 -1.72 15.93 8.25
C TYR A 191 -3.08 15.28 8.52
N SER A 192 -3.88 15.18 7.48
CA SER A 192 -5.11 14.40 7.44
C SER A 192 -5.20 13.72 6.09
N ASN A 193 -5.45 12.41 6.08
CA ASN A 193 -5.55 11.66 4.84
C ASN A 193 -6.71 12.23 3.98
N PRO A 194 -6.43 12.80 2.79
CA PRO A 194 -7.43 13.49 1.99
C PRO A 194 -8.47 12.55 1.37
N TYR A 195 -8.18 11.25 1.29
CA TYR A 195 -9.06 10.23 0.72
C TYR A 195 -10.06 9.66 1.72
N VAL A 196 -9.86 9.94 3.02
CA VAL A 196 -10.85 9.66 4.05
C VAL A 196 -11.85 10.79 4.04
N GLN A 197 -13.02 10.55 3.43
CA GLN A 197 -14.15 11.46 3.62
C GLN A 197 -14.39 11.57 5.12
N ASN A 198 -14.26 12.78 5.65
CA ASN A 198 -14.64 13.11 7.01
C ASN A 198 -16.06 12.59 7.22
N LYS A 199 -16.20 11.44 7.89
CA LYS A 199 -17.45 11.02 8.52
C LYS A 199 -17.70 11.98 9.68
N LYS A 200 -17.94 13.26 9.41
CA LYS A 200 -18.63 14.18 10.31
C LYS A 200 -20.01 13.57 10.53
N GLY A 201 -20.10 12.72 11.54
CA GLY A 201 -21.26 11.83 11.76
C GLY A 201 -21.00 10.61 12.64
N ARG A 202 -19.79 10.38 13.15
CA ARG A 202 -19.62 9.60 14.40
C ARG A 202 -19.07 10.51 15.48
N SER A 203 -20.01 11.21 16.10
CA SER A 203 -19.86 11.97 17.33
C SER A 203 -18.99 11.19 18.32
N SER A 204 -17.84 11.78 18.64
CA SER A 204 -17.20 11.79 19.95
C SER A 204 -17.78 10.81 20.99
N VAL A 205 -17.16 9.65 21.15
CA VAL A 205 -17.06 9.07 22.50
C VAL A 205 -16.10 9.97 23.25
N LYS A 206 -16.62 11.08 23.79
CA LYS A 206 -15.96 11.85 24.83
C LYS A 206 -15.69 10.86 25.96
N GLY A 207 -14.41 10.58 26.21
CA GLY A 207 -13.98 10.14 27.54
C GLY A 207 -14.49 11.16 28.55
N LYS A 208 -15.53 10.78 29.29
CA LYS A 208 -15.87 11.42 30.54
C LYS A 208 -15.25 10.57 31.63
N THR A 209 -14.15 11.11 32.13
CA THR A 209 -13.60 11.01 33.47
C THR A 209 -14.56 10.40 34.49
N ALA A 210 -14.05 9.44 35.26
CA ALA A 210 -14.69 8.91 36.44
C ALA A 210 -14.98 10.03 37.45
N GLU A 211 -16.25 10.27 37.78
CA GLU A 211 -16.66 10.59 39.16
C GLU A 211 -18.18 10.49 39.36
N LYS A 212 -18.54 9.86 40.49
CA LYS A 212 -19.80 9.91 41.25
C LYS A 212 -21.12 9.58 40.55
N GLN A 213 -21.56 8.34 40.73
CA GLN A 213 -22.96 8.07 41.08
C GLN A 213 -23.02 7.17 42.32
N ARG A 214 -23.25 7.78 43.49
CA ARG A 214 -23.83 7.10 44.65
C ARG A 214 -25.25 6.69 44.26
N LYS A 215 -25.50 5.40 44.03
CA LYS A 215 -26.86 4.84 44.03
C LYS A 215 -27.08 4.10 45.34
N THR A 216 -28.04 4.64 46.08
CA THR A 216 -28.66 4.14 47.30
C THR A 216 -28.97 2.65 47.24
N ILE A 217 -28.47 1.93 48.26
CA ILE A 217 -28.83 0.54 48.57
C ILE A 217 -30.32 0.49 48.88
N ILE A 218 -31.09 -0.24 48.07
CA ILE A 218 -32.48 -0.57 48.36
C ILE A 218 -32.46 -1.65 49.45
N LYS A 219 -32.98 -1.30 50.64
CA LYS A 219 -33.14 -2.23 51.77
C LYS A 219 -34.21 -3.28 51.43
N HIS A 220 -33.82 -4.55 51.34
CA HIS A 220 -34.76 -5.67 51.37
C HIS A 220 -35.31 -5.83 52.79
N LYS A 221 -36.64 -5.92 52.96
CA LYS A 221 -37.27 -6.25 54.25
C LYS A 221 -37.09 -7.74 54.53
N PRO A 222 -36.64 -8.16 55.74
CA PRO A 222 -36.62 -9.56 56.11
C PRO A 222 -38.06 -10.05 56.39
N GLY A 223 -38.37 -11.26 55.93
CA GLY A 223 -39.66 -11.92 56.15
C GLY A 223 -39.83 -12.42 57.60
N PRO A 224 -41.03 -12.88 57.97
CA PRO A 224 -41.37 -13.23 59.35
C PRO A 224 -40.59 -14.47 59.80
N GLN A 225 -39.92 -14.36 60.96
CA GLN A 225 -39.27 -15.48 61.63
C GLN A 225 -40.15 -15.97 62.79
N ILE A 226 -40.31 -17.28 62.88
CA ILE A 226 -41.08 -17.97 63.92
C ILE A 226 -40.26 -17.94 65.22
N ALA A 227 -40.84 -17.41 66.29
CA ALA A 227 -40.23 -17.42 67.62
C ALA A 227 -40.33 -18.82 68.22
N ARG A 228 -39.20 -19.37 68.71
CA ARG A 228 -39.20 -20.59 69.51
C ARG A 228 -39.41 -20.21 70.97
N VAL A 229 -40.54 -20.66 71.52
CA VAL A 229 -40.89 -20.59 72.94
C VAL A 229 -40.11 -21.68 73.67
N GLU A 230 -39.48 -21.34 74.79
CA GLU A 230 -38.99 -22.30 75.77
C GLU A 230 -39.73 -22.04 77.10
N LEU A 231 -40.34 -23.12 77.63
CA LEU A 231 -40.83 -23.29 78.99
C LEU A 231 -40.17 -24.56 79.53
#